data_AF-A0A925Q9K7-F1
#
_entry.id   AF-A0A925Q9K7-F1
#
_cell.length_a   1.000
_cell.length_b   1.000
_cell.length_c   1.000
_cell.angle_alpha   90.00
_cell.angle_beta   90.00
_cell.angle_gamma   90.00
#
_symmetry.space_group_name_H-M   'P 1'
#
loop_
_entity.id
_entity.type
_entity.pdbx_description
1 polymer ?
#
loop_
_entity_poly.entity_id
_entity_poly.type
_entity_poly.pdbx_seq_one_letter_code
_entity_poly.pdbx_strand_id
1 'polypeptide(L)'
;MSFACGSNVERRSVPPEVESTISSVGDDIAGERYEKIYNEASELWRQDATLEQSVSTFKTLRSKLGVFENRVLQSATEQENSGGPLKGRAYIITYRARFQNGEGMETFTLVERDRQWLLARYFVNSTALK
;
A
#
# COMPACT_ATOMS: atom_id res chain seq x y z
N MET A 1 -41.85 -15.13 -16.83
CA MET A 1 -41.73 -14.38 -15.56
C MET A 1 -40.26 -14.32 -15.22
N SER A 2 -39.72 -13.11 -15.19
CA SER A 2 -38.29 -12.83 -15.13
C SER A 2 -37.74 -13.10 -13.73
N PHE A 3 -36.70 -13.93 -13.63
CA PHE A 3 -35.80 -13.96 -12.49
C PHE A 3 -34.53 -13.22 -12.92
N ALA A 4 -34.39 -11.98 -12.48
CA ALA A 4 -33.14 -11.23 -12.58
C ALA A 4 -32.78 -10.75 -11.18
N CYS A 5 -32.34 -11.68 -10.33
CA CYS A 5 -31.54 -11.37 -9.17
C CYS A 5 -30.08 -11.34 -9.61
N GLY A 6 -29.35 -10.30 -9.20
CA GLY A 6 -27.90 -10.32 -9.22
C GLY A 6 -27.31 -8.99 -9.65
N SER A 7 -27.37 -8.01 -8.75
CA SER A 7 -26.41 -6.91 -8.74
C SER A 7 -25.01 -7.54 -8.68
N ASN A 8 -24.34 -7.65 -9.83
CA ASN A 8 -22.92 -7.96 -9.89
C ASN A 8 -22.19 -6.74 -9.31
N VAL A 9 -22.16 -6.67 -7.98
CA VAL A 9 -21.05 -6.02 -7.29
C VAL A 9 -19.85 -6.87 -7.65
N GLU A 10 -19.21 -6.55 -8.77
CA GLU A 10 -17.86 -7.01 -9.03
C GLU A 10 -17.06 -6.67 -7.77
N ARG A 11 -16.77 -7.69 -6.96
CA ARG A 11 -15.65 -7.63 -6.04
C ARG A 11 -14.46 -7.42 -6.95
N ARG A 12 -14.06 -6.17 -7.20
CA ARG A 12 -12.79 -5.87 -7.85
C ARG A 12 -11.71 -6.44 -6.94
N SER A 13 -11.36 -7.69 -7.18
CA SER A 13 -10.23 -8.35 -6.57
C SER A 13 -8.98 -7.59 -6.98
N VAL A 14 -8.12 -7.33 -6.01
CA VAL A 14 -6.80 -6.77 -6.29
C VAL A 14 -6.08 -7.72 -7.26
N PRO A 15 -5.45 -7.23 -8.35
CA PRO A 15 -4.69 -8.10 -9.24
C PRO A 15 -3.58 -8.85 -8.49
N PRO A 16 -3.29 -10.11 -8.82
CA PRO A 16 -2.28 -10.92 -8.12
C PRO A 16 -0.90 -10.24 -8.04
N GLU A 17 -0.51 -9.50 -9.08
CA GLU A 17 0.77 -8.80 -9.13
C GLU A 17 0.80 -7.62 -8.15
N VAL A 18 -0.31 -6.90 -8.00
CA VAL A 18 -0.46 -5.82 -7.01
C VAL A 18 -0.41 -6.40 -5.59
N GLU A 19 -1.11 -7.50 -5.35
CA GLU A 19 -1.11 -8.19 -4.06
C GLU A 19 0.28 -8.75 -3.70
N SER A 20 1.00 -9.28 -4.69
CA SER A 20 2.38 -9.74 -4.52
C SER A 20 3.31 -8.58 -4.14
N THR A 21 3.18 -7.41 -4.78
CA THR A 21 3.98 -6.24 -4.40
C THR A 21 3.67 -5.77 -2.98
N ILE A 22 2.38 -5.72 -2.59
CA ILE A 22 1.98 -5.35 -1.22
C ILE A 22 2.56 -6.34 -0.19
N SER A 23 2.52 -7.64 -0.51
CA SER A 23 3.07 -8.69 0.35
C SER A 23 4.57 -8.53 0.51
N SER A 24 5.32 -8.35 -0.59
CA SER A 24 6.77 -8.12 -0.55
C SER A 24 7.15 -6.88 0.26
N VAL A 25 6.44 -5.76 0.06
CA VAL A 25 6.67 -4.55 0.86
C VAL A 25 6.36 -4.81 2.34
N GLY A 26 5.28 -5.52 2.65
CA GLY A 26 4.95 -5.92 4.02
C GLY A 26 6.05 -6.76 4.67
N ASP A 27 6.60 -7.74 3.95
CA ASP A 27 7.69 -8.59 4.42
C ASP A 27 8.98 -7.79 4.64
N ASP A 28 9.25 -6.80 3.78
CA ASP A 28 10.39 -5.91 3.92
C ASP A 28 10.23 -4.95 5.12
N ILE A 29 9.01 -4.48 5.40
CA ILE A 29 8.72 -3.70 6.62
C ILE A 29 8.92 -4.58 7.86
N ALA A 30 8.41 -5.82 7.84
CA ALA A 30 8.51 -6.75 8.95
C ALA A 30 9.95 -7.19 9.23
N GLY A 31 10.75 -7.35 8.17
CA GLY A 31 12.18 -7.67 8.24
C GLY A 31 13.10 -6.46 8.38
N GLU A 32 12.57 -5.27 8.63
CA GLU A 32 13.31 -4.01 8.79
C GLU A 32 14.24 -3.65 7.62
N ARG A 33 13.92 -4.12 6.41
CA ARG A 33 14.68 -3.88 5.17
C ARG A 33 14.29 -2.55 4.52
N TYR A 34 14.27 -1.47 5.30
CA TYR A 34 13.73 -0.17 4.87
C TYR A 34 14.50 0.46 3.71
N GLU A 35 15.82 0.26 3.64
CA GLU A 35 16.64 0.73 2.52
C GLU A 35 16.25 0.04 1.20
N LYS A 36 15.92 -1.26 1.27
CA LYS A 36 15.43 -2.02 0.11
C LYS A 36 14.12 -1.42 -0.40
N ILE A 37 13.16 -1.15 0.49
CA ILE A 37 11.89 -0.51 0.14
C ILE A 37 12.14 0.81 -0.60
N TYR A 38 13.04 1.67 -0.09
CA TYR A 38 13.36 2.93 -0.75
C TYR A 38 13.98 2.75 -2.15
N ASN A 39 14.90 1.80 -2.29
CA ASN A 39 15.61 1.57 -3.54
C ASN A 39 14.70 0.97 -4.63
N GLU A 40 13.75 0.11 -4.23
CA GLU A 40 12.78 -0.54 -5.13
C GLU A 40 11.48 0.27 -5.31
N ALA A 41 11.26 1.31 -4.50
CA ALA A 41 10.12 2.20 -4.67
C ALA A 41 10.18 2.97 -5.99
N SER A 42 9.02 3.45 -6.41
CA SER A 42 8.90 4.31 -7.59
C SER A 42 9.65 5.63 -7.40
N GLU A 43 9.94 6.31 -8.51
CA GLU A 43 10.50 7.65 -8.50
C GLU A 43 9.66 8.65 -7.71
N LEU A 44 8.34 8.46 -7.65
CA LEU A 44 7.44 9.34 -6.89
C LEU A 44 7.71 9.30 -5.40
N TRP A 45 8.03 8.12 -4.85
CA TRP A 45 8.45 7.99 -3.46
C TRP A 45 9.77 8.74 -3.22
N ARG A 46 10.75 8.51 -4.09
CA ARG A 46 12.10 9.11 -3.98
C ARG A 46 12.12 10.62 -4.24
N GLN A 47 11.10 11.17 -4.89
CA GLN A 47 10.89 12.61 -5.04
C GLN A 47 10.27 13.24 -3.78
N ASP A 48 9.49 12.49 -3.01
CA ASP A 48 8.75 12.99 -1.85
C ASP A 48 9.58 12.87 -0.54
N ALA A 49 10.41 11.84 -0.44
CA ALA A 49 11.24 11.58 0.73
C ALA A 49 12.66 11.17 0.35
N THR A 50 13.65 11.58 1.14
CA THR A 50 15.00 11.01 1.07
C THR A 50 15.04 9.60 1.66
N LEU A 51 16.14 8.88 1.42
CA LEU A 51 16.38 7.57 2.05
C LEU A 51 16.27 7.66 3.57
N GLU A 52 16.95 8.63 4.18
CA GLU A 52 16.96 8.83 5.64
C GLU A 52 15.56 9.11 6.19
N GLN A 53 14.78 9.97 5.51
CA GLN A 53 13.40 10.28 5.90
C GLN A 53 12.49 9.05 5.77
N SER A 54 12.67 8.26 4.73
CA SER A 54 11.92 7.01 4.51
C SER A 54 12.21 6.01 5.62
N VAL A 55 13.49 5.76 5.89
CA VAL A 55 13.93 4.86 6.96
C VAL A 55 13.42 5.32 8.33
N SER A 56 13.53 6.62 8.62
CA SER A 56 13.03 7.21 9.87
C SER A 56 11.52 7.03 10.03
N THR A 57 10.76 7.22 8.95
CA THR A 57 9.32 7.01 8.91
C THR A 57 8.96 5.57 9.25
N PHE A 58 9.56 4.59 8.57
CA PHE A 58 9.27 3.18 8.83
C PHE A 58 9.68 2.74 10.23
N LYS A 59 10.84 3.21 10.74
CA LYS A 59 11.25 2.97 12.14
C LYS A 59 10.25 3.55 13.13
N THR A 60 9.74 4.75 12.88
CA THR A 60 8.73 5.39 13.74
C THR A 60 7.44 4.59 13.75
N LEU A 61 6.96 4.17 12.57
CA LEU A 61 5.77 3.33 12.46
C LEU A 61 5.95 2.01 13.21
N ARG A 62 7.08 1.31 13.00
CA ARG A 62 7.37 0.03 13.66
C ARG A 62 7.48 0.17 15.17
N SER A 63 8.15 1.22 15.65
CA SER A 63 8.32 1.50 17.08
C SER A 63 6.98 1.78 17.78
N LYS A 64 6.12 2.61 17.15
CA LYS A 64 4.83 2.98 17.74
C LYS A 64 3.78 1.89 17.61
N LEU A 65 3.61 1.30 16.43
CA LEU A 65 2.57 0.31 16.14
C LEU A 65 2.95 -1.10 16.58
N GLY A 66 4.24 -1.39 16.70
CA GLY A 66 4.75 -2.72 16.99
C GLY A 66 4.66 -3.68 15.79
N VAL A 67 4.57 -4.97 16.08
CA VAL A 67 4.57 -6.01 15.04
C VAL A 67 3.24 -6.02 14.28
N PHE A 68 3.30 -6.18 12.95
CA PHE A 68 2.12 -6.40 12.12
C PHE A 68 1.48 -7.75 12.45
N GLU A 69 0.16 -7.79 12.66
CA GLU A 69 -0.57 -9.02 12.96
C GLU A 69 -1.38 -9.50 11.75
N ASN A 70 -2.27 -8.65 11.25
CA ASN A 70 -3.11 -8.97 10.11
C ASN A 70 -3.67 -7.70 9.44
N ARG A 71 -4.25 -7.89 8.27
CA ARG A 71 -5.00 -6.85 7.55
C ARG A 71 -6.20 -7.44 6.84
N VAL A 72 -7.25 -6.63 6.74
CA VAL A 72 -8.48 -6.95 6.01
C VAL A 72 -8.70 -5.88 4.95
N LEU A 73 -8.90 -6.30 3.69
CA LEU A 73 -9.12 -5.38 2.58
C LEU A 73 -10.37 -4.54 2.83
N GLN A 74 -10.20 -3.22 2.84
CA GLN A 74 -11.30 -2.26 2.98
C GLN A 74 -11.73 -1.74 1.59
N SER A 75 -10.78 -1.39 0.73
CA SER A 75 -11.06 -0.89 -0.62
C SER A 75 -9.86 -1.08 -1.54
N ALA A 76 -10.11 -1.30 -2.82
CA ALA A 76 -9.11 -1.27 -3.88
C ALA A 76 -9.65 -0.47 -5.06
N THR A 77 -8.91 0.58 -5.45
CA THR A 77 -9.30 1.49 -6.53
C THR A 77 -8.19 1.53 -7.56
N GLU A 78 -8.47 1.07 -8.77
CA GLU A 78 -7.64 1.33 -9.94
C GLU A 78 -7.93 2.73 -10.50
N GLN A 79 -6.87 3.43 -10.87
CA GLN A 79 -6.92 4.69 -11.58
C GLN A 79 -6.03 4.60 -12.81
N GLU A 80 -6.52 5.08 -13.93
CA GLU A 80 -5.72 5.28 -15.13
C GLU A 80 -5.60 6.77 -15.38
N ASN A 81 -4.38 7.30 -15.33
CA ASN A 81 -4.12 8.72 -15.47
C ASN A 81 -3.39 8.99 -16.78
N SER A 82 -3.95 9.90 -17.59
CA SER A 82 -3.33 10.31 -18.86
C SER A 82 -2.21 11.34 -18.69
N GLY A 83 -2.01 11.91 -17.49
CA GLY A 83 -1.01 12.95 -17.21
C GLY A 83 -0.66 13.11 -15.72
N GLY A 84 0.30 13.99 -15.43
CA GLY A 84 0.80 14.24 -14.08
C GLY A 84 1.77 13.17 -13.54
N PRO A 85 2.19 13.28 -12.27
CA PRO A 85 3.18 12.37 -11.67
C PRO A 85 2.70 10.90 -11.66
N LEU A 86 1.38 10.68 -11.55
CA LEU A 86 0.76 9.36 -11.56
C LEU A 86 0.40 8.86 -12.97
N LYS A 87 0.92 9.45 -14.05
CA LYS A 87 0.65 9.01 -15.43
C LYS A 87 0.81 7.49 -15.56
N GLY A 88 -0.13 6.83 -16.24
CA GLY A 88 -0.22 5.38 -16.31
C GLY A 88 -1.25 4.81 -15.31
N ARG A 89 -1.16 3.51 -15.05
CA ARG A 89 -2.04 2.83 -14.08
C ARG A 89 -1.52 3.00 -12.66
N ALA A 90 -2.44 3.25 -11.75
CA ALA A 90 -2.20 3.33 -10.32
C ALA A 90 -3.25 2.52 -9.58
N TYR A 91 -2.84 1.87 -8.50
CA TYR A 91 -3.75 1.21 -7.57
C TYR A 91 -3.63 1.87 -6.20
N ILE A 92 -4.77 2.23 -5.63
CA ILE A 92 -4.86 2.70 -4.24
C ILE A 92 -5.61 1.62 -3.46
N ILE A 93 -4.89 0.95 -2.58
CA ILE A 93 -5.40 -0.14 -1.76
C ILE A 93 -5.39 0.33 -0.32
N THR A 94 -6.52 0.19 0.34
CA THR A 94 -6.67 0.50 1.76
C THR A 94 -7.10 -0.76 2.50
N TYR A 95 -6.39 -1.06 3.58
CA TYR A 95 -6.71 -2.11 4.51
C TYR A 95 -7.08 -1.53 5.86
N ARG A 96 -7.92 -2.25 6.59
CA ARG A 96 -7.95 -2.16 8.05
C ARG A 96 -6.88 -3.10 8.58
N ALA A 97 -5.82 -2.56 9.17
CA ALA A 97 -4.68 -3.30 9.68
C ALA A 97 -4.68 -3.34 11.21
N ARG A 98 -4.27 -4.48 11.76
CA ARG A 98 -3.99 -4.64 13.19
C ARG A 98 -2.50 -4.84 13.41
N PHE A 99 -1.98 -4.12 14.38
CA PHE A 99 -0.64 -4.19 14.88
C PHE A 99 -0.67 -4.47 16.38
N GLN A 100 0.45 -4.89 16.93
CA GLN A 100 0.60 -5.22 18.35
C GLN A 100 0.11 -4.10 19.30
N ASN A 101 0.40 -2.84 18.97
CA ASN A 101 0.08 -1.69 19.83
C ASN A 101 -1.16 -0.91 19.37
N GLY A 102 -1.88 -1.38 18.34
CA GLY A 102 -3.07 -0.69 17.88
C GLY A 102 -3.56 -1.12 16.50
N GLU A 103 -4.69 -0.57 16.10
CA GLU A 103 -5.28 -0.78 14.78
C GLU A 103 -5.33 0.53 14.00
N GLY A 104 -5.40 0.42 12.67
CA GLY A 104 -5.39 1.58 11.81
C GLY A 104 -5.79 1.29 10.38
N MET A 105 -5.91 2.36 9.59
CA MET A 105 -6.06 2.27 8.15
C MET A 105 -4.69 2.33 7.51
N GLU A 106 -4.33 1.27 6.78
CA GLU A 106 -3.07 1.14 6.04
C GLU A 106 -3.37 1.32 4.55
N THR A 107 -2.73 2.29 3.91
CA THR A 107 -2.95 2.61 2.50
C THR A 107 -1.65 2.45 1.71
N PHE A 108 -1.73 1.67 0.64
CA PHE A 108 -0.70 1.55 -0.39
C PHE A 108 -1.16 2.26 -1.64
N THR A 109 -0.30 3.10 -2.21
CA THR A 109 -0.43 3.57 -3.59
C THR A 109 0.68 2.91 -4.39
N LEU A 110 0.30 2.07 -5.35
CA LEU A 110 1.21 1.50 -6.32
C LEU A 110 1.01 2.17 -7.68
N VAL A 111 2.09 2.30 -8.43
CA VAL A 111 2.05 2.72 -9.83
C VAL A 111 2.71 1.68 -10.70
N GLU A 112 2.17 1.47 -11.88
CA GLU A 112 2.80 0.60 -12.86
C GLU A 112 3.85 1.37 -13.67
N ARG A 113 5.06 0.83 -13.73
CA ARG A 113 6.16 1.30 -14.58
C ARG A 113 6.80 0.08 -15.22
N ASP A 114 6.96 0.10 -16.54
CA ASP A 114 7.58 -0.99 -17.30
C ASP A 114 7.01 -2.39 -16.97
N ARG A 115 5.68 -2.47 -16.78
CA ARG A 115 4.92 -3.67 -16.38
C ARG A 115 5.24 -4.20 -14.98
N GLN A 116 5.86 -3.39 -14.13
CA GLN A 116 6.12 -3.67 -12.73
C GLN A 116 5.34 -2.72 -11.82
N TRP A 117 4.76 -3.24 -10.76
CA TRP A 117 4.08 -2.43 -9.74
C TRP A 117 5.09 -1.98 -8.69
N LEU A 118 5.22 -0.67 -8.53
CA LEU A 118 6.16 -0.04 -7.62
C LEU A 118 5.44 0.78 -6.56
N LEU A 119 5.98 0.79 -5.34
CA LEU A 119 5.44 1.60 -4.25
C LEU A 119 5.63 3.09 -4.56
N ALA A 120 4.54 3.83 -4.65
CA ALA A 120 4.55 5.29 -4.80
C ALA A 120 4.29 6.01 -3.49
N ARG A 121 3.36 5.50 -2.68
CA ARG A 121 3.08 6.02 -1.34
C ARG A 121 2.66 4.91 -0.40
N TYR A 122 2.94 5.12 0.87
CA TYR A 122 2.57 4.24 1.97
C TYR A 122 2.22 5.12 3.16
N PHE A 123 1.07 4.84 3.78
CA PHE A 123 0.57 5.62 4.90
C PHE A 123 -0.20 4.74 5.86
N VAL A 124 -0.04 4.98 7.16
CA VAL A 124 -0.85 4.36 8.21
C VAL A 124 -1.46 5.46 9.07
N ASN A 125 -2.78 5.41 9.24
CA ASN A 125 -3.49 6.20 10.23
C ASN A 125 -3.93 5.31 11.38
N SER A 126 -3.40 5.55 12.57
CA SER A 126 -3.76 4.83 13.79
C SER A 126 -3.77 5.78 14.99
N THR A 127 -4.62 5.50 15.96
CA THR A 127 -4.62 6.19 17.25
C THR A 127 -3.32 6.00 18.01
N ALA A 128 -2.62 4.88 17.82
CA ALA A 128 -1.31 4.59 18.44
C ALA A 128 -0.16 5.46 17.89
N LEU A 129 -0.39 6.22 16.81
CA LEU A 129 0.59 7.16 16.26
C LEU A 129 0.50 8.56 16.88
N LYS A 130 -0.58 8.87 17.60
CA LYS A 130 -0.82 10.17 18.25
C LYS A 130 0.05 10.37 19.49
#